data_AF-A0A6J6J6T6-F1
#
_entry.id   AF-A0A6J6J6T6-F1
#
_cell.length_a   1.000
_cell.length_b   1.000
_cell.length_c   1.000
_cell.angle_alpha   90.00
_cell.angle_beta   90.00
_cell.angle_gamma   90.00
#
_symmetry.space_group_name_H-M   'P 1'
#
loop_
_entity.id
_entity.type
_entity.pdbx_description
1 polymer ?
#
loop_
_entity_poly.entity_id
_entity_poly.type
_entity_poly.pdbx_seq_one_letter_code
_entity_poly.pdbx_strand_id
1 'polypeptide(L)'
;MTPAGWPHGLVPPGHEDFISETVKWLLDIGPADLRSSALRQYPLALALYLESYVTGALEGSRVGYSQTRTNLDGVLQAFDLEIVQQALAAEGARLVALQREIMLVVEGLRSTAPHA
;
A
#
# COMPACT_ATOMS: atom_id res chain seq x y z
N MET A 1 -8.27 2.60 21.35
CA MET A 1 -6.94 1.94 21.44
C MET A 1 -6.45 1.70 20.02
N THR A 2 -5.17 1.88 19.73
CA THR A 2 -4.62 1.70 18.38
C THR A 2 -4.22 0.23 18.17
N PRO A 3 -4.68 -0.44 17.09
CA PRO A 3 -4.25 -1.80 16.78
C PRO A 3 -2.73 -1.92 16.61
N ALA A 4 -2.16 -3.08 16.95
CA ALA A 4 -0.74 -3.33 16.69
C ALA A 4 -0.47 -3.33 15.18
N GLY A 5 0.56 -2.61 14.73
CA GLY A 5 0.89 -2.48 13.31
C GLY A 5 0.01 -1.50 12.53
N TRP A 6 -0.83 -0.72 13.21
CA TRP A 6 -1.63 0.32 12.59
C TRP A 6 -0.78 1.37 11.85
N PRO A 7 -1.22 1.91 10.70
CA PRO A 7 -0.47 2.89 9.94
C PRO A 7 -0.07 4.09 10.79
N HIS A 8 1.20 4.49 10.67
CA HIS A 8 1.70 5.65 11.40
C HIS A 8 1.02 6.94 10.90
N GLY A 9 0.49 7.73 11.84
CA GLY A 9 -0.18 9.01 11.52
C GLY A 9 -1.65 8.89 11.11
N LEU A 10 -2.21 7.69 10.99
CA LEU A 10 -3.65 7.51 10.80
C LEU A 10 -4.35 7.34 12.16
N VAL A 11 -5.43 8.09 12.39
CA VAL A 11 -6.24 7.94 13.61
C VAL A 11 -6.91 6.55 13.66
N PRO A 12 -7.06 5.92 14.84
CA PRO A 12 -7.61 4.56 14.93
C PRO A 12 -9.15 4.55 14.71
N PRO A 13 -9.73 3.36 14.47
CA PRO A 13 -11.18 3.20 14.40
C PRO A 13 -11.88 3.69 15.67
N GLY A 14 -13.04 4.32 15.52
CA GLY A 14 -13.79 4.96 16.61
C GLY A 14 -13.40 6.41 16.91
N HIS A 15 -12.34 6.95 16.29
CA HIS A 15 -12.08 8.39 16.27
C HIS A 15 -13.08 9.10 15.35
N GLU A 16 -13.50 10.33 15.68
CA GLU A 16 -14.50 11.08 14.91
C GLU A 16 -14.07 11.32 13.44
N ASP A 17 -12.80 11.67 13.24
CA ASP A 17 -12.20 11.87 11.92
C ASP A 17 -11.74 10.59 11.21
N PHE A 18 -12.01 9.40 11.77
CA PHE A 18 -11.44 8.15 11.23
C PHE A 18 -11.74 7.95 9.74
N ILE A 19 -12.98 8.18 9.32
CA ILE A 19 -13.38 7.99 7.93
C ILE A 19 -12.70 9.01 7.00
N SER A 20 -12.67 10.30 7.38
CA SER A 20 -12.14 11.36 6.54
C SER A 20 -10.62 11.25 6.37
N GLU A 21 -9.89 10.96 7.44
CA GLU A 21 -8.44 10.75 7.42
C GLU A 21 -8.06 9.44 6.71
N THR A 22 -8.86 8.38 6.86
CA THR A 22 -8.63 7.12 6.13
C THR A 22 -8.73 7.32 4.63
N VAL A 23 -9.73 8.07 4.14
CA VAL A 23 -9.86 8.36 2.71
C VAL A 23 -8.65 9.15 2.20
N LYS A 24 -8.20 10.17 2.93
CA LYS A 24 -7.00 10.94 2.54
C LYS A 24 -5.76 10.04 2.47
N TRP A 25 -5.52 9.25 3.52
CA TRP A 25 -4.38 8.34 3.61
C TRP A 25 -4.38 7.31 2.45
N LEU A 26 -5.54 6.72 2.13
CA LEU A 26 -5.69 5.80 1.00
C LEU A 26 -5.39 6.52 -0.34
N LEU A 27 -5.89 7.73 -0.54
CA LEU A 27 -5.64 8.50 -1.77
C LEU A 27 -4.16 8.91 -1.94
N ASP A 28 -3.41 9.03 -0.85
CA ASP A 28 -1.98 9.30 -0.89
C ASP A 28 -1.13 8.07 -1.26
N ILE A 29 -1.69 6.86 -1.10
CA ILE A 29 -1.06 5.60 -1.52
C ILE A 29 -1.35 5.28 -2.99
N GLY A 30 -2.60 5.48 -3.40
CA GLY A 30 -3.08 5.05 -4.71
C GLY A 30 -2.67 5.95 -5.87
N PRO A 31 -2.97 5.52 -7.12
CA PRO A 31 -2.82 6.35 -8.30
C PRO A 31 -3.50 7.72 -8.15
N ALA A 32 -2.92 8.75 -8.76
CA ALA A 32 -3.45 10.11 -8.68
C ALA A 32 -4.92 10.23 -9.13
N ASP A 33 -5.30 9.43 -10.12
CA ASP A 33 -6.66 9.38 -10.69
C ASP A 33 -7.74 8.96 -9.70
N LEU A 34 -7.38 8.30 -8.59
CA LEU A 34 -8.36 7.97 -7.55
C LEU A 34 -8.94 9.22 -6.89
N ARG A 35 -8.23 10.36 -6.92
CA ARG A 35 -8.72 11.63 -6.34
C ARG A 35 -9.94 12.19 -7.07
N SER A 36 -10.11 11.85 -8.35
CA SER A 36 -11.29 12.21 -9.16
C SER A 36 -12.30 11.07 -9.29
N SER A 37 -11.95 9.85 -8.88
CA SER A 37 -12.81 8.66 -8.94
C SER A 37 -14.00 8.72 -7.98
N ALA A 38 -15.08 8.02 -8.33
CA ALA A 38 -16.22 7.78 -7.44
C ALA A 38 -15.83 6.96 -6.19
N LEU A 39 -14.77 6.15 -6.26
CA LEU A 39 -14.30 5.33 -5.13
C LEU A 39 -13.98 6.15 -3.88
N ARG A 40 -13.57 7.41 -4.03
CA ARG A 40 -13.29 8.31 -2.89
C ARG A 40 -14.49 8.55 -1.98
N GLN A 41 -15.71 8.31 -2.47
CA GLN A 41 -16.96 8.43 -1.70
C GLN A 41 -17.32 7.14 -0.94
N TYR A 42 -16.61 6.04 -1.20
CA TYR A 42 -16.88 4.71 -0.64
C TYR A 42 -15.63 4.16 0.04
N PRO A 43 -15.34 4.55 1.30
CA PRO A 43 -14.06 4.25 1.97
C PRO A 43 -13.68 2.76 1.98
N LEU A 44 -14.63 1.86 2.27
CA LEU A 44 -14.37 0.43 2.28
C LEU A 44 -14.06 -0.11 0.87
N ALA A 45 -14.78 0.36 -0.15
CA ALA A 45 -14.52 -0.04 -1.53
C ALA A 45 -13.15 0.47 -2.01
N LEU A 46 -12.80 1.70 -1.65
CA LEU A 46 -11.47 2.29 -1.91
C LEU A 46 -10.35 1.47 -1.25
N ALA A 47 -10.52 1.08 0.00
CA ALA A 47 -9.53 0.28 0.73
C ALA A 47 -9.34 -1.10 0.11
N LEU A 48 -10.42 -1.80 -0.24
CA LEU A 48 -10.37 -3.12 -0.90
C LEU A 48 -9.73 -3.05 -2.31
N TYR A 49 -10.02 -1.97 -3.04
CA TYR A 49 -9.34 -1.70 -4.31
C TYR A 49 -7.83 -1.53 -4.08
N LEU A 50 -7.42 -0.74 -3.10
CA LEU A 50 -6.00 -0.51 -2.82
C LEU A 50 -5.27 -1.72 -2.26
N GLU A 51 -5.94 -2.57 -1.48
CA GLU A 51 -5.40 -3.85 -1.07
C GLU A 51 -5.03 -4.71 -2.30
N SER A 52 -5.93 -4.79 -3.27
CA SER A 52 -5.69 -5.52 -4.53
C SER A 52 -4.59 -4.86 -5.37
N TYR A 53 -4.59 -3.53 -5.46
CA TYR A 53 -3.59 -2.74 -6.18
C TYR A 53 -2.18 -2.95 -5.62
N VAL A 54 -2.01 -2.83 -4.29
CA VAL A 54 -0.72 -3.02 -3.62
C VAL A 54 -0.28 -4.48 -3.70
N THR A 55 -1.20 -5.44 -3.63
CA THR A 55 -0.89 -6.86 -3.86
C THR A 55 -0.32 -7.07 -5.26
N GLY A 56 -0.94 -6.49 -6.29
CA GLY A 56 -0.42 -6.53 -7.66
C GLY A 56 0.97 -5.87 -7.79
N ALA A 57 1.17 -4.72 -7.14
CA ALA A 57 2.47 -4.04 -7.11
C ALA A 57 3.55 -4.89 -6.43
N LEU A 58 3.21 -5.59 -5.35
CA LEU A 58 4.13 -6.49 -4.65
C LEU A 58 4.55 -7.68 -5.53
N GLU A 59 3.60 -8.31 -6.23
CA GLU A 59 3.95 -9.39 -7.18
C GLU A 59 4.82 -8.86 -8.33
N GLY A 60 4.49 -7.68 -8.88
CA GLY A 60 5.32 -7.01 -9.89
C GLY A 60 6.74 -6.71 -9.39
N SER A 61 6.87 -6.24 -8.14
CA SER A 61 8.16 -5.97 -7.50
C SER A 61 9.02 -7.24 -7.38
N ARG A 62 8.41 -8.39 -7.01
CA ARG A 62 9.13 -9.67 -6.95
C ARG A 62 9.65 -10.11 -8.32
N VAL A 63 8.82 -9.99 -9.35
CA VAL A 63 9.22 -10.29 -10.74
C VAL A 63 10.39 -9.38 -11.13
N GLY A 64 10.25 -8.06 -10.94
CA GLY A 64 11.30 -7.09 -11.23
C GLY A 64 12.62 -7.42 -10.51
N TYR A 65 12.57 -7.69 -9.21
CA TYR A 65 13.73 -8.09 -8.42
C TYR A 65 14.41 -9.34 -9.01
N SER A 66 13.66 -10.42 -9.25
CA SER A 66 14.21 -11.68 -9.77
C SER A 66 14.86 -11.54 -11.15
N GLN A 67 14.36 -10.63 -11.98
CA GLN A 67 14.86 -10.40 -13.34
C GLN A 67 15.94 -9.33 -13.42
N THR A 68 16.23 -8.62 -12.32
CA THR A 68 17.16 -7.48 -12.29
C THR A 68 18.51 -7.78 -12.94
N ARG A 69 19.15 -8.92 -12.60
CA ARG A 69 20.45 -9.28 -13.18
C ARG A 69 20.36 -9.50 -14.68
N THR A 70 19.38 -10.28 -15.13
CA THR A 70 19.21 -10.60 -16.53
C THR A 70 18.86 -9.38 -17.37
N ASN A 71 18.03 -8.48 -16.85
CA ASN A 71 17.57 -7.30 -17.58
C ASN A 71 18.62 -6.18 -17.65
N LEU A 72 19.58 -6.15 -16.72
CA LEU A 72 20.57 -5.08 -16.59
C LEU A 72 22.01 -5.55 -16.87
N ASP A 73 22.20 -6.81 -17.27
CA ASP A 73 23.49 -7.34 -17.69
C ASP A 73 24.05 -6.54 -18.87
N GLY A 74 25.32 -6.19 -18.81
CA GLY A 74 25.97 -5.32 -19.81
C GLY A 74 25.50 -3.85 -19.83
N VAL A 75 24.47 -3.48 -19.04
CA VAL A 75 24.00 -2.09 -18.88
C VAL A 75 24.62 -1.45 -17.65
N LEU A 76 24.69 -2.19 -16.54
CA LEU A 76 25.24 -1.73 -15.27
C LEU A 76 26.55 -2.45 -14.91
N GLN A 77 27.42 -1.76 -14.18
CA GLN A 77 28.55 -2.42 -13.52
C GLN A 77 28.06 -3.28 -12.36
N ALA A 78 28.87 -4.26 -11.94
CA ALA A 78 28.50 -5.20 -10.87
C ALA A 78 28.15 -4.48 -9.55
N PHE A 79 28.88 -3.43 -9.20
CA PHE A 79 28.60 -2.63 -8.00
C PHE A 79 27.26 -1.89 -8.10
N ASP A 80 26.96 -1.27 -9.25
CA ASP A 80 25.68 -0.58 -9.47
C ASP A 80 24.50 -1.55 -9.45
N LEU A 81 24.70 -2.77 -9.96
CA LEU A 81 23.69 -3.83 -9.94
C LEU A 81 23.32 -4.25 -8.51
N GLU A 82 24.30 -4.34 -7.61
CA GLU A 82 24.06 -4.62 -6.18
C GLU A 82 23.26 -3.51 -5.51
N ILE A 83 23.57 -2.24 -5.80
CA ILE A 83 22.82 -1.08 -5.29
C ILE A 83 21.35 -1.15 -5.76
N VAL A 84 21.12 -1.40 -7.05
CA VAL A 84 19.76 -1.51 -7.61
C VAL A 84 18.99 -2.67 -6.98
N GLN A 85 19.62 -3.83 -6.78
CA GLN A 85 18.98 -4.96 -6.10
C GLN A 85 18.57 -4.61 -4.67
N GLN A 86 19.45 -3.96 -3.91
CA GLN A 86 19.13 -3.53 -2.55
C GLN A 86 17.95 -2.55 -2.53
N ALA A 87 17.91 -1.59 -3.46
CA ALA A 87 16.81 -0.65 -3.58
C ALA A 87 15.48 -1.36 -3.91
N LEU A 88 15.47 -2.31 -4.85
CA LEU A 88 14.29 -3.09 -5.21
C LEU A 88 13.82 -3.99 -4.06
N ALA A 89 14.75 -4.58 -3.30
CA ALA A 89 14.42 -5.36 -2.11
C ALA A 89 13.77 -4.51 -1.02
N ALA A 90 14.29 -3.29 -0.78
CA ALA A 90 13.73 -2.34 0.17
C ALA A 90 12.31 -1.92 -0.24
N GLU A 91 12.06 -1.69 -1.54
CA GLU A 91 10.73 -1.36 -2.04
C GLU A 91 9.75 -2.52 -1.86
N GLY A 92 10.18 -3.76 -2.14
CA GLY A 92 9.36 -4.95 -1.86
C GLY A 92 8.99 -5.07 -0.38
N ALA A 93 9.94 -4.81 0.52
CA ALA A 93 9.69 -4.82 1.97
C ALA A 93 8.69 -3.71 2.39
N ARG A 94 8.81 -2.51 1.81
CA ARG A 94 7.85 -1.41 2.01
C ARG A 94 6.44 -1.81 1.57
N LEU A 95 6.29 -2.42 0.40
CA LEU A 95 5.00 -2.87 -0.12
C LEU A 95 4.36 -3.95 0.77
N VAL A 96 5.15 -4.86 1.34
CA VAL A 96 4.66 -5.85 2.32
C VAL A 96 4.12 -5.16 3.59
N ALA A 97 4.85 -4.17 4.12
CA ALA A 97 4.39 -3.42 5.29
C ALA A 97 3.08 -2.68 4.98
N LEU A 98 3.04 -1.99 3.84
CA LEU A 98 1.88 -1.24 3.40
C LEU A 98 0.64 -2.12 3.16
N GLN A 99 0.83 -3.32 2.60
CA GLN A 99 -0.28 -4.28 2.43
C GLN A 99 -0.90 -4.64 3.77
N ARG A 100 -0.08 -4.94 4.78
CA ARG A 100 -0.56 -5.28 6.14
C ARG A 100 -1.28 -4.11 6.80
N GLU A 101 -0.75 -2.90 6.64
CA GLU A 101 -1.38 -1.66 7.11
C GLU A 101 -2.77 -1.47 6.48
N ILE A 102 -2.91 -1.66 5.16
CA ILE A 102 -4.19 -1.55 4.45
C ILE A 102 -5.18 -2.62 4.95
N MET A 103 -4.73 -3.87 5.19
CA MET A 103 -5.58 -4.92 5.73
C MET A 103 -6.18 -4.54 7.10
N LEU A 104 -5.38 -3.96 7.99
CA LEU A 104 -5.87 -3.45 9.28
C LEU A 104 -6.88 -2.32 9.09
N VAL A 105 -6.65 -1.42 8.13
CA VAL A 105 -7.59 -0.35 7.79
C VAL A 105 -8.91 -0.91 7.26
N VAL A 106 -8.88 -1.96 6.43
CA VAL A 106 -10.08 -2.67 5.96
C VAL A 106 -10.87 -3.23 7.14
N GLU A 107 -10.22 -3.86 8.11
CA GLU A 107 -10.85 -4.35 9.34
C GLU A 107 -11.47 -3.21 10.17
N GLY A 108 -10.73 -2.10 10.31
CA GLY A 108 -11.21 -0.89 10.99
C GLY A 108 -12.46 -0.28 10.33
N LEU A 109 -12.48 -0.21 9.01
CA LEU A 109 -13.64 0.27 8.25
C LEU A 109 -14.85 -0.66 8.38
N ARG A 110 -14.65 -1.99 8.35
CA ARG A 110 -15.72 -2.98 8.53
C ARG A 110 -16.37 -2.90 9.91
N SER A 111 -15.58 -2.69 10.95
CA SER A 111 -16.09 -2.55 12.32
C SER A 111 -16.80 -1.21 12.57
N THR A 112 -16.49 -0.18 11.77
CA THR A 112 -17.14 1.15 11.85
C THR A 112 -18.45 1.19 11.07
N ALA A 113 -18.59 0.40 10.01
CA ALA A 113 -19.84 0.30 9.28
C ALA A 113 -20.94 -0.26 10.20
N PRO A 114 -22.11 0.40 10.29
CA PRO A 114 -23.24 -0.19 10.98
C PRO A 114 -23.56 -1.52 10.30
N HIS A 115 -23.67 -2.58 11.10
CA HIS A 115 -24.12 -3.88 10.59
C HIS A 115 -25.54 -3.65 10.07
N ALA A 116 -25.69 -3.67 8.74
CA ALA A 116 -26.99 -3.59 8.09
C ALA A 116 -27.86 -4.79 8.48
#